data_AF-A0A8J4FKI0-F1
#
_entry.id   AF-A0A8J4FKI0-F1
#
_cell.length_a   1.000
_cell.length_b   1.000
_cell.length_c   1.000
_cell.angle_alpha   90.00
_cell.angle_beta   90.00
_cell.angle_gamma   90.00
#
_symmetry.space_group_name_H-M   'P 1'
#
loop_
_entity.id
_entity.type
_entity.pdbx_description
1 polymer ?
#
loop_
_entity_poly.entity_id
_entity_poly.type
_entity_poly.pdbx_seq_one_letter_code
_entity_poly.pdbx_strand_id
1 'polypeptide(L)'
;EIDPTSYSHFVYVLPKYFAATCRWAGLAELSGTQIWFSPDKDGIFRKGMVMQQMLHNFGLYGSWKDGLPFEDYSTAMGSGDSCPSAPELWRLGWATPLAQLTSSNLQINVFYNFTLPATYLGPSDVMIKIRPDWLGMSYVNNLYLALRVKAAGDRDLLETLNGKLHVHEAYMGVDNSLVSVSDPRITFKAAIDPRTPLTLSNYSLQIVAGSLVKNRTAINVSICYYLKSPTDCRVMQLPSPQQQLQSPPPSPTLSRSPPPAPKILDTPPSRPPPGIPPPSTMPPPLPPSPLPPSPLSPSPPPPRTPSPLPLPKPQLSRSPAMSRPPHSPTRPKPPTPSPLPPKPPSPSPPPPKPSPPLPPLRPPTMPRSPRTPTPPRPPPRSPSPRSLSSGTPTISSGANNKPSLWSSPSLQPNTLARKRSQLPSTPPRPPPRPPKKPASSRHHKSTYAPST
;
A
#
# COMPACT_ATOMS: atom_id res chain seq x y z
N GLU A 1 0.25 -26.35 -29.56
CA GLU A 1 -0.44 -26.73 -28.30
C GLU A 1 0.21 -25.93 -27.18
N ILE A 2 -0.58 -25.35 -26.27
CA ILE A 2 -0.03 -24.62 -25.12
C ILE A 2 0.21 -25.67 -24.03
N ASP A 3 1.45 -25.87 -23.60
CA ASP A 3 1.77 -26.74 -22.47
C ASP A 3 1.56 -25.96 -21.15
N PRO A 4 0.49 -26.25 -20.40
CA PRO A 4 0.19 -25.53 -19.17
C PRO A 4 1.24 -25.75 -18.08
N THR A 5 2.04 -26.82 -18.15
CA THR A 5 3.05 -27.14 -17.13
C THR A 5 4.28 -26.22 -17.21
N SER A 6 4.44 -25.49 -18.32
CA SER A 6 5.52 -24.52 -18.50
C SER A 6 5.26 -23.16 -17.83
N TYR A 7 4.07 -22.95 -17.25
CA TYR A 7 3.69 -21.70 -16.59
C TYR A 7 3.51 -21.89 -15.09
N SER A 8 4.05 -20.94 -14.32
CA SER A 8 3.90 -20.92 -12.85
C SER A 8 2.68 -20.15 -12.37
N HIS A 9 2.05 -19.36 -13.23
CA HIS A 9 0.88 -18.52 -12.90
C HIS A 9 -0.17 -18.62 -13.99
N PHE A 10 -1.44 -18.65 -13.59
CA PHE A 10 -2.58 -18.80 -14.47
C PHE A 10 -3.55 -17.64 -14.29
N VAL A 11 -3.90 -17.02 -15.42
CA VAL A 11 -4.88 -15.93 -15.47
C VAL A 11 -6.11 -16.41 -16.24
N TYR A 12 -7.26 -16.34 -15.59
CA TYR A 12 -8.55 -16.73 -16.15
C TYR A 12 -9.40 -15.49 -16.41
N VAL A 13 -9.93 -15.35 -17.62
CA VAL A 13 -10.96 -14.36 -17.94
C VAL A 13 -12.30 -15.08 -18.00
N LEU A 14 -13.20 -14.71 -17.09
CA LEU A 14 -14.47 -15.42 -16.90
C LEU A 14 -15.51 -15.01 -17.95
N PRO A 15 -16.59 -15.81 -18.14
CA PRO A 15 -17.68 -15.42 -19.03
C PRO A 15 -18.39 -14.14 -18.59
N LYS A 16 -18.93 -13.38 -19.55
CA LYS A 16 -19.52 -12.03 -19.34
C LYS A 16 -20.56 -11.96 -18.21
N TYR A 17 -21.35 -13.00 -18.02
CA TYR A 17 -22.41 -13.01 -17.02
C TYR A 17 -21.92 -13.27 -15.59
N PHE A 18 -20.66 -13.67 -15.43
CA PHE A 18 -20.09 -14.02 -14.13
C PHE A 18 -20.00 -12.81 -13.19
N ALA A 19 -19.70 -11.62 -13.72
CA ALA A 19 -19.63 -10.39 -12.94
C ALA A 19 -20.97 -10.06 -12.23
N ALA A 20 -22.10 -10.30 -12.91
CA ALA A 20 -23.43 -10.09 -12.35
C ALA A 20 -23.75 -11.09 -11.22
N THR A 21 -23.22 -12.31 -11.30
CA THR A 21 -23.43 -13.37 -10.30
C THR A 21 -22.58 -13.16 -9.07
N CYS A 22 -21.27 -12.90 -9.24
CA CYS A 22 -20.31 -12.92 -8.15
C CYS A 22 -19.93 -11.55 -7.60
N ARG A 23 -20.28 -10.46 -8.31
CA ARG A 23 -20.13 -9.05 -7.86
C ARG A 23 -18.71 -8.63 -7.50
N TRP A 24 -17.70 -9.31 -8.01
CA TRP A 24 -16.31 -8.89 -7.96
C TRP A 24 -15.75 -8.78 -9.37
N ALA A 25 -14.81 -7.85 -9.54
CA ALA A 25 -14.14 -7.58 -10.83
C ALA A 25 -12.84 -8.37 -11.00
N GLY A 26 -12.21 -8.75 -9.88
CA GLY A 26 -11.07 -9.65 -9.83
C GLY A 26 -11.08 -10.48 -8.55
N LEU A 27 -10.46 -11.65 -8.63
CA LEU A 27 -10.21 -12.56 -7.50
C LEU A 27 -8.83 -13.20 -7.70
N ALA A 28 -8.10 -13.42 -6.62
CA ALA A 28 -6.81 -14.09 -6.66
C ALA A 28 -6.60 -14.95 -5.41
N GLU A 29 -5.78 -15.98 -5.54
CA GLU A 29 -5.23 -16.69 -4.40
C GLU A 29 -4.21 -15.80 -3.68
N LEU A 30 -4.27 -15.76 -2.35
CA LEU A 30 -3.25 -15.11 -1.56
C LEU A 30 -2.02 -16.02 -1.45
N SER A 31 -0.84 -15.51 -1.81
CA SER A 31 0.40 -16.31 -1.91
C SER A 31 0.25 -17.55 -2.81
N GLY A 32 -0.59 -17.45 -3.85
CA GLY A 32 -0.90 -18.54 -4.78
C GLY A 32 -0.46 -18.24 -6.21
N THR A 33 -1.10 -18.89 -7.17
CA THR A 33 -0.68 -18.85 -8.59
C THR A 33 -1.82 -18.55 -9.55
N GLN A 34 -3.04 -18.42 -9.03
CA GLN A 34 -4.24 -18.29 -9.84
C GLN A 34 -4.92 -16.94 -9.61
N ILE A 35 -5.42 -16.39 -10.73
CA ILE A 35 -6.14 -15.12 -10.79
C ILE A 35 -7.33 -15.25 -11.74
N TRP A 36 -8.46 -14.69 -11.36
CA TRP A 36 -9.69 -14.63 -12.15
C TRP A 36 -10.15 -13.19 -12.32
N PHE A 37 -10.55 -12.81 -13.54
CA PHE A 37 -11.07 -11.49 -13.86
C PHE A 37 -12.46 -11.56 -14.50
N SER A 38 -13.28 -10.54 -14.23
CA SER A 38 -14.42 -10.25 -15.08
C SER A 38 -13.96 -9.72 -16.45
N PRO A 39 -14.67 -10.02 -17.55
CA PRO A 39 -14.31 -9.58 -18.90
C PRO A 39 -14.89 -8.18 -19.20
N ASP A 40 -14.79 -7.25 -18.24
CA ASP A 40 -15.35 -5.90 -18.32
C ASP A 40 -14.34 -4.83 -17.91
N LYS A 41 -14.77 -3.57 -18.02
CA LYS A 41 -13.94 -2.38 -17.77
C LYS A 41 -13.41 -2.28 -16.34
N ASP A 42 -14.07 -2.94 -15.38
CA ASP A 42 -13.71 -2.89 -13.97
C ASP A 42 -12.76 -4.05 -13.62
N GLY A 43 -12.80 -5.15 -14.40
CA GLY A 43 -11.94 -6.33 -14.30
C GLY A 43 -10.66 -6.24 -15.13
N ILE A 44 -10.52 -7.13 -16.12
CA ILE A 44 -9.26 -7.33 -16.88
C ILE A 44 -8.75 -6.07 -17.60
N PHE A 45 -9.63 -5.12 -17.95
CA PHE A 45 -9.23 -3.90 -18.64
C PHE A 45 -8.78 -2.77 -17.70
N ARG A 46 -8.92 -2.95 -16.39
CA ARG A 46 -8.48 -1.99 -15.39
C ARG A 46 -7.09 -2.35 -14.87
N LYS A 47 -6.09 -1.53 -15.19
CA LYS A 47 -4.70 -1.83 -14.85
C LYS A 47 -4.46 -2.01 -13.34
N GLY A 48 -5.12 -1.22 -12.49
CA GLY A 48 -5.00 -1.31 -11.04
C GLY A 48 -5.56 -2.63 -10.52
N MET A 49 -6.68 -3.09 -11.09
CA MET A 49 -7.27 -4.39 -10.79
C MET A 49 -6.34 -5.53 -11.20
N VAL A 50 -5.78 -5.47 -12.42
CA VAL A 50 -4.82 -6.49 -12.89
C VAL A 50 -3.61 -6.57 -11.96
N MET A 51 -3.01 -5.42 -11.65
CA MET A 51 -1.87 -5.35 -10.73
C MET A 51 -2.23 -5.86 -9.33
N GLN A 52 -3.38 -5.46 -8.77
CA GLN A 52 -3.85 -5.89 -7.45
C GLN A 52 -3.92 -7.41 -7.34
N GLN A 53 -4.57 -8.06 -8.31
CA GLN A 53 -4.77 -9.49 -8.27
C GLN A 53 -3.44 -10.25 -8.46
N MET A 54 -2.52 -9.72 -9.28
CA MET A 54 -1.16 -10.26 -9.37
C MET A 54 -0.42 -10.16 -8.04
N LEU A 55 -0.52 -9.03 -7.34
CA LEU A 55 0.16 -8.81 -6.08
C LEU A 55 -0.41 -9.65 -4.92
N HIS A 56 -1.67 -10.05 -4.98
CA HIS A 56 -2.22 -11.06 -4.07
C HIS A 56 -1.49 -12.40 -4.18
N ASN A 57 -1.12 -12.85 -5.39
CA ASN A 57 -0.30 -14.05 -5.59
C ASN A 57 1.11 -13.91 -4.97
N PHE A 58 1.61 -12.68 -4.78
CA PHE A 58 2.85 -12.40 -4.04
C PHE A 58 2.64 -12.16 -2.53
N GLY A 59 1.46 -12.48 -2.00
CA GLY A 59 1.16 -12.41 -0.56
C GLY A 59 0.88 -11.01 -0.03
N LEU A 60 0.61 -10.04 -0.92
CA LEU A 60 0.12 -8.74 -0.50
C LEU A 60 -1.39 -8.77 -0.22
N TYR A 61 -1.81 -7.98 0.75
CA TYR A 61 -3.20 -7.79 1.15
C TYR A 61 -3.72 -6.44 0.66
N GLY A 62 -5.04 -6.29 0.65
CA GLY A 62 -5.69 -5.04 0.25
C GLY A 62 -5.25 -3.87 1.15
N SER A 63 -4.93 -2.73 0.54
CA SER A 63 -4.63 -1.49 1.27
C SER A 63 -5.92 -0.84 1.77
N TRP A 64 -5.84 -0.18 2.91
CA TRP A 64 -6.96 0.39 3.65
C TRP A 64 -6.90 1.91 3.63
N LYS A 65 -8.05 2.55 3.81
CA LYS A 65 -8.16 3.96 4.12
C LYS A 65 -9.35 4.19 5.02
N ASP A 66 -9.19 5.00 6.07
CA ASP A 66 -10.26 5.34 7.02
C ASP A 66 -10.98 4.12 7.62
N GLY A 67 -10.23 3.02 7.80
CA GLY A 67 -10.76 1.76 8.34
C GLY A 67 -11.55 0.91 7.35
N LEU A 68 -11.60 1.29 6.07
CA LEU A 68 -12.25 0.54 5.00
C LEU A 68 -11.21 -0.13 4.09
N PRO A 69 -11.38 -1.43 3.77
CA PRO A 69 -10.49 -2.12 2.85
C PRO A 69 -10.72 -1.63 1.42
N PHE A 70 -9.67 -1.62 0.62
CA PHE A 70 -9.65 -1.22 -0.79
C PHE A 70 -9.98 0.26 -1.09
N GLU A 71 -10.18 1.11 -0.08
CA GLU A 71 -10.44 2.55 -0.26
C GLU A 71 -9.16 3.40 -0.41
N ASP A 72 -7.98 2.78 -0.50
CA ASP A 72 -6.74 3.48 -0.82
C ASP A 72 -6.56 3.67 -2.33
N TYR A 73 -6.86 4.87 -2.83
CA TYR A 73 -6.69 5.23 -4.24
C TYR A 73 -5.23 5.57 -4.62
N SER A 74 -4.28 5.48 -3.69
CA SER A 74 -2.86 5.76 -3.93
C SER A 74 -2.06 4.55 -4.41
N THR A 75 -2.62 3.34 -4.34
CA THR A 75 -1.96 2.08 -4.71
C THR A 75 -2.90 1.12 -5.42
N ALA A 76 -2.35 0.26 -6.29
CA ALA A 76 -3.05 -0.89 -6.85
C ALA A 76 -3.64 -1.82 -5.78
N MET A 77 -2.99 -1.97 -4.61
CA MET A 77 -3.56 -2.80 -3.54
C MET A 77 -4.84 -2.23 -2.92
N GLY A 78 -5.17 -0.96 -3.18
CA GLY A 78 -6.47 -0.40 -2.83
C GLY A 78 -7.39 -0.32 -4.05
N SER A 79 -7.77 0.89 -4.43
CA SER A 79 -8.56 1.16 -5.64
C SER A 79 -7.82 2.11 -6.58
N GLY A 80 -6.51 2.25 -6.44
CA GLY A 80 -5.68 3.10 -7.28
C GLY A 80 -5.31 2.42 -8.60
N ASP A 81 -5.30 3.19 -9.67
CA ASP A 81 -4.67 2.82 -10.95
C ASP A 81 -3.21 3.30 -10.92
N SER A 82 -2.44 2.80 -9.96
CA SER A 82 -1.08 3.26 -9.63
C SER A 82 -0.16 2.11 -9.22
N CYS A 83 1.13 2.39 -9.05
CA CYS A 83 2.11 1.44 -8.51
C CYS A 83 1.83 1.09 -7.05
N PRO A 84 2.40 -0.02 -6.54
CA PRO A 84 2.33 -0.37 -5.12
C PRO A 84 2.82 0.77 -4.21
N SER A 85 2.27 0.85 -3.00
CA SER A 85 2.70 1.80 -1.98
C SER A 85 4.09 1.47 -1.44
N ALA A 86 4.74 2.41 -0.73
CA ALA A 86 6.05 2.18 -0.12
C ALA A 86 6.12 0.92 0.78
N PRO A 87 5.19 0.67 1.73
CA PRO A 87 5.24 -0.55 2.53
C PRO A 87 5.03 -1.83 1.70
N GLU A 88 4.23 -1.77 0.63
CA GLU A 88 4.05 -2.90 -0.29
C GLU A 88 5.33 -3.21 -1.06
N LEU A 89 5.99 -2.18 -1.61
CA LEU A 89 7.28 -2.32 -2.30
C LEU A 89 8.38 -2.84 -1.38
N TRP A 90 8.42 -2.37 -0.12
CA TRP A 90 9.34 -2.86 0.90
C TRP A 90 9.12 -4.35 1.18
N ARG A 91 7.85 -4.76 1.35
CA ARG A 91 7.49 -6.15 1.67
C ARG A 91 7.81 -7.11 0.53
N LEU A 92 7.69 -6.66 -0.71
CA LEU A 92 8.09 -7.43 -1.89
C LEU A 92 9.61 -7.47 -2.10
N GLY A 93 10.38 -6.68 -1.36
CA GLY A 93 11.81 -6.48 -1.61
C GLY A 93 12.11 -5.77 -2.94
N TRP A 94 11.12 -5.07 -3.50
CA TRP A 94 11.25 -4.36 -4.78
C TRP A 94 11.82 -2.95 -4.64
N ALA A 95 11.81 -2.41 -3.42
CA ALA A 95 12.44 -1.11 -3.15
C ALA A 95 13.06 -1.05 -1.74
N THR A 96 14.06 -0.20 -1.58
CA THR A 96 14.78 0.01 -0.32
C THR A 96 14.54 1.42 0.25
N PRO A 97 14.56 1.57 1.59
CA PRO A 97 14.44 2.86 2.24
C PRO A 97 15.76 3.64 2.16
N LEU A 98 15.65 4.95 1.89
CA LEU A 98 16.73 5.93 2.04
C LEU A 98 17.17 6.03 3.50
N ALA A 99 16.22 5.91 4.42
CA ALA A 99 16.47 5.95 5.85
C ALA A 99 15.46 5.09 6.62
N GLN A 100 15.95 4.44 7.68
CA GLN A 100 15.13 3.75 8.67
C GLN A 100 15.28 4.46 10.01
N LEU A 101 14.21 5.14 10.45
CA LEU A 101 14.24 6.02 11.62
C LEU A 101 13.64 5.33 12.84
N THR A 102 14.30 5.47 13.98
CA THR A 102 13.98 4.89 15.29
C THR A 102 14.40 5.85 16.39
N SER A 103 14.12 5.56 17.65
CA SER A 103 14.60 6.32 18.81
C SER A 103 16.14 6.41 18.88
N SER A 104 16.86 5.44 18.29
CA SER A 104 18.32 5.41 18.31
C SER A 104 19.00 6.43 17.38
N ASN A 105 18.31 6.88 16.33
CA ASN A 105 18.87 7.77 15.31
C ASN A 105 18.02 9.00 15.01
N LEU A 106 16.91 9.17 15.72
CA LEU A 106 16.06 10.35 15.64
C LEU A 106 16.08 11.06 17.00
N GLN A 107 16.94 12.08 17.12
CA GLN A 107 17.02 12.90 18.33
C GLN A 107 15.71 13.67 18.56
N ILE A 108 15.29 13.70 19.83
CA ILE A 108 14.09 14.42 20.24
C ILE A 108 14.23 15.92 19.99
N ASN A 109 13.16 16.54 19.51
CA ASN A 109 13.04 17.97 19.19
C ASN A 109 14.04 18.49 18.15
N VAL A 110 14.58 17.62 17.29
CA VAL A 110 15.52 18.00 16.22
C VAL A 110 14.95 17.60 14.86
N PHE A 111 14.94 18.53 13.89
CA PHE A 111 14.59 18.20 12.51
C PHE A 111 15.75 17.51 11.78
N TYR A 112 15.45 16.35 11.20
CA TYR A 112 16.30 15.63 10.26
C TYR A 112 15.80 15.87 8.85
N ASN A 113 16.69 16.27 7.95
CA ASN A 113 16.36 16.66 6.59
C ASN A 113 16.83 15.59 5.58
N PHE A 114 15.95 15.25 4.64
CA PHE A 114 16.20 14.28 3.58
C PHE A 114 15.82 14.88 2.23
N THR A 115 16.46 14.43 1.15
CA THR A 115 15.98 14.64 -0.22
C THR A 115 15.49 13.32 -0.75
N LEU A 116 14.17 13.12 -0.74
CA LEU A 116 13.52 11.85 -1.07
C LEU A 116 13.17 11.82 -2.57
N PRO A 117 13.76 10.93 -3.37
CA PRO A 117 13.38 10.76 -4.78
C PRO A 117 11.96 10.20 -4.93
N ALA A 118 11.35 10.45 -6.09
CA ALA A 118 10.06 9.88 -6.45
C ALA A 118 10.18 8.37 -6.70
N THR A 119 9.18 7.61 -6.26
CA THR A 119 9.21 6.14 -6.27
C THR A 119 9.40 5.52 -7.65
N TYR A 120 8.96 6.20 -8.72
CA TYR A 120 9.10 5.66 -10.08
C TYR A 120 10.54 5.73 -10.64
N LEU A 121 11.46 6.45 -9.98
CA LEU A 121 12.82 6.63 -10.49
C LEU A 121 13.70 5.38 -10.37
N GLY A 122 13.38 4.48 -9.45
CA GLY A 122 14.14 3.26 -9.24
C GLY A 122 13.79 2.55 -7.93
N PRO A 123 14.43 1.40 -7.67
CA PRO A 123 14.16 0.61 -6.47
C PRO A 123 14.88 1.17 -5.23
N SER A 124 15.99 1.88 -5.38
CA SER A 124 16.84 2.26 -4.25
C SER A 124 16.48 3.62 -3.68
N ASP A 125 16.46 3.71 -2.35
CA ASP A 125 16.38 4.96 -1.60
C ASP A 125 15.14 5.82 -1.89
N VAL A 126 14.00 5.17 -2.18
CA VAL A 126 12.76 5.83 -2.61
C VAL A 126 11.70 5.99 -1.53
N MET A 127 12.01 5.60 -0.30
CA MET A 127 11.11 5.74 0.84
C MET A 127 11.87 6.01 2.14
N ILE A 128 11.18 6.53 3.15
CA ILE A 128 11.68 6.57 4.54
C ILE A 128 10.76 5.68 5.37
N LYS A 129 11.34 4.73 6.10
CA LYS A 129 10.61 3.88 7.06
C LYS A 129 10.85 4.44 8.46
N ILE A 130 9.80 4.61 9.25
CA ILE A 130 9.87 5.10 10.64
C ILE A 130 9.26 4.04 11.55
N ARG A 131 10.04 3.59 12.53
CA ARG A 131 9.61 2.71 13.61
C ARG A 131 9.54 3.56 14.89
N PRO A 132 8.35 4.02 15.30
CA PRO A 132 8.17 4.90 16.45
C PRO A 132 8.26 4.11 17.77
N ASP A 133 9.38 3.42 17.98
CA ASP A 133 9.68 2.60 19.16
C ASP A 133 9.73 3.42 20.47
N TRP A 134 9.94 4.73 20.38
CA TRP A 134 9.81 5.69 21.49
C TRP A 134 8.40 5.76 22.10
N LEU A 135 7.37 5.21 21.43
CA LEU A 135 6.03 5.08 22.00
C LEU A 135 5.91 3.91 22.99
N GLY A 136 6.95 3.08 23.13
CA GLY A 136 6.94 1.92 24.03
C GLY A 136 5.81 0.95 23.69
N MET A 137 4.99 0.59 24.68
CA MET A 137 3.87 -0.35 24.50
C MET A 137 2.76 0.18 23.56
N SER A 138 2.71 1.49 23.30
CA SER A 138 1.74 2.10 22.39
C SER A 138 2.17 2.04 20.92
N TYR A 139 3.39 1.60 20.63
CA TYR A 139 3.88 1.40 19.27
C TYR A 139 3.15 0.21 18.62
N VAL A 140 2.27 0.51 17.67
CA VAL A 140 1.49 -0.51 16.95
C VAL A 140 1.74 -0.50 15.44
N ASN A 141 2.19 0.62 14.87
CA ASN A 141 2.38 0.77 13.43
C ASN A 141 3.72 1.41 13.09
N ASN A 142 4.32 0.94 12.01
CA ASN A 142 5.37 1.63 11.27
C ASN A 142 4.76 2.68 10.35
N LEU A 143 5.52 3.74 10.06
CA LEU A 143 5.18 4.74 9.05
C LEU A 143 6.11 4.62 7.86
N TYR A 144 5.56 4.86 6.67
CA TYR A 144 6.32 4.95 5.43
C TYR A 144 6.03 6.26 4.75
N LEU A 145 7.09 6.94 4.33
CA LEU A 145 7.02 8.19 3.56
C LEU A 145 7.57 7.94 2.17
N ALA A 146 6.83 8.34 1.13
CA ALA A 146 7.29 8.24 -0.25
C ALA A 146 6.74 9.39 -1.11
N LEU A 147 7.58 9.93 -2.00
CA LEU A 147 7.12 10.89 -2.99
C LEU A 147 6.48 10.16 -4.16
N ARG A 148 5.20 10.45 -4.43
CA ARG A 148 4.49 9.90 -5.59
C ARG A 148 4.24 11.00 -6.61
N VAL A 149 4.57 10.72 -7.86
CA VAL A 149 4.45 11.65 -8.99
C VAL A 149 3.83 10.90 -10.15
N LYS A 150 2.97 11.57 -10.91
CA LYS A 150 2.27 11.03 -12.07
C LYS A 150 3.23 10.77 -13.23
N ALA A 151 3.96 9.67 -13.16
CA ALA A 151 4.95 9.23 -14.15
C ALA A 151 5.07 7.70 -14.16
N ALA A 152 5.53 7.13 -15.27
CA ALA A 152 5.67 5.68 -15.47
C ALA A 152 4.42 4.90 -15.04
N GLY A 153 4.52 3.92 -14.14
CA GLY A 153 3.38 3.14 -13.67
C GLY A 153 2.32 3.97 -12.91
N ASP A 154 2.71 5.12 -12.36
CA ASP A 154 1.84 6.11 -11.71
C ASP A 154 1.21 7.11 -12.69
N ARG A 155 1.29 6.90 -14.01
CA ARG A 155 0.72 7.84 -15.01
C ARG A 155 -0.77 8.17 -14.81
N ASP A 156 -1.53 7.31 -14.13
CA ASP A 156 -2.96 7.49 -13.86
C ASP A 156 -3.25 7.83 -12.38
N LEU A 157 -2.20 8.20 -11.61
CA LEU A 157 -2.34 8.68 -10.25
C LEU A 157 -3.26 9.91 -10.21
N LEU A 158 -4.19 9.93 -9.25
CA LEU A 158 -5.14 11.03 -9.07
C LEU A 158 -4.41 12.36 -8.81
N GLU A 159 -4.95 13.47 -9.31
CA GLU A 159 -4.30 14.78 -9.16
C GLU A 159 -4.18 15.20 -7.69
N THR A 160 -5.13 14.80 -6.85
CA THR A 160 -5.08 15.02 -5.40
C THR A 160 -3.94 14.27 -4.69
N LEU A 161 -3.29 13.33 -5.37
CA LEU A 161 -2.19 12.50 -4.88
C LEU A 161 -0.86 12.78 -5.61
N ASN A 162 -0.90 13.45 -6.77
CA ASN A 162 0.25 13.71 -7.62
C ASN A 162 1.19 14.77 -7.02
N GLY A 163 2.49 14.49 -7.00
CA GLY A 163 3.51 15.44 -6.54
C GLY A 163 3.51 15.68 -5.03
N LYS A 164 2.97 14.72 -4.26
CA LYS A 164 2.81 14.81 -2.81
C LYS A 164 3.63 13.77 -2.08
N LEU A 165 3.96 14.07 -0.82
CA LEU A 165 4.57 13.10 0.09
C LEU A 165 3.46 12.24 0.69
N HIS A 166 3.42 10.96 0.33
CA HIS A 166 2.42 10.01 0.83
C HIS A 166 2.89 9.44 2.16
N VAL A 167 1.93 9.22 3.05
CA VAL A 167 2.13 8.60 4.36
C VAL A 167 1.26 7.36 4.47
N HIS A 168 1.89 6.21 4.66
CA HIS A 168 1.22 4.94 4.91
C HIS A 168 1.60 4.40 6.29
N GLU A 169 0.65 3.77 6.97
CA GLU A 169 0.85 2.99 8.19
C GLU A 169 0.90 1.49 7.85
N ALA A 170 1.72 0.72 8.55
CA ALA A 170 1.71 -0.74 8.49
C ALA A 170 1.85 -1.33 9.90
N TYR A 171 1.05 -2.34 10.24
CA TYR A 171 1.05 -2.99 11.54
C TYR A 171 2.40 -3.64 11.85
N MET A 172 3.03 -3.20 12.95
CA MET A 172 4.42 -3.53 13.25
C MET A 172 4.67 -5.02 13.50
N GLY A 173 3.66 -5.75 14.03
CA GLY A 173 3.79 -7.17 14.36
C GLY A 173 3.98 -8.06 13.13
N VAL A 174 3.56 -7.58 11.96
CA VAL A 174 3.74 -8.24 10.67
C VAL A 174 4.82 -7.55 9.86
N ASP A 175 4.83 -6.22 9.78
CA ASP A 175 5.75 -5.47 8.93
C ASP A 175 7.22 -5.52 9.39
N ASN A 176 7.48 -5.79 10.68
CA ASN A 176 8.84 -6.03 11.18
C ASN A 176 9.36 -7.44 10.86
N SER A 177 8.53 -8.32 10.28
CA SER A 177 8.89 -9.68 9.87
C SER A 177 8.54 -9.90 8.41
N LEU A 178 9.55 -9.87 7.54
CA LEU A 178 9.36 -10.09 6.10
C LEU A 178 8.87 -11.51 5.76
N VAL A 179 9.04 -12.46 6.67
CA VAL A 179 8.57 -13.85 6.51
C VAL A 179 7.15 -14.07 7.02
N SER A 180 6.56 -13.09 7.70
CA SER A 180 5.17 -13.21 8.16
C SER A 180 4.24 -13.21 6.97
N VAL A 181 3.29 -14.14 6.92
CA VAL A 181 2.28 -14.24 5.84
C VAL A 181 0.97 -13.56 6.19
N SER A 182 0.86 -12.96 7.38
CA SER A 182 -0.37 -12.28 7.82
C SER A 182 -0.54 -10.91 7.14
N ASP A 183 -1.73 -10.33 7.27
CA ASP A 183 -2.03 -8.99 6.76
C ASP A 183 -1.34 -7.91 7.60
N PRO A 184 -0.40 -7.12 7.03
CA PRO A 184 0.18 -5.96 7.71
C PRO A 184 -0.81 -4.78 7.84
N ARG A 185 -2.02 -4.90 7.30
CA ARG A 185 -3.09 -3.90 7.32
C ARG A 185 -2.60 -2.51 6.93
N ILE A 186 -1.96 -2.45 5.77
CA ILE A 186 -1.39 -1.21 5.23
C ILE A 186 -2.51 -0.20 5.06
N THR A 187 -2.34 0.99 5.64
CA THR A 187 -3.38 2.02 5.66
C THR A 187 -2.83 3.35 5.17
N PHE A 188 -3.45 3.95 4.16
CA PHE A 188 -3.14 5.31 3.72
C PHE A 188 -3.61 6.34 4.75
N LYS A 189 -2.72 7.27 5.12
CA LYS A 189 -2.97 8.30 6.14
C LYS A 189 -3.13 9.68 5.57
N ALA A 190 -2.22 10.06 4.66
CA ALA A 190 -2.19 11.41 4.13
C ALA A 190 -1.39 11.48 2.83
N ALA A 191 -1.71 12.50 2.02
CA ALA A 191 -0.82 13.01 0.99
C ALA A 191 -0.54 14.49 1.30
N ILE A 192 0.69 14.78 1.68
CA ILE A 192 1.13 16.09 2.15
C ILE A 192 1.55 16.94 0.95
N ASP A 193 0.94 18.12 0.83
CA ASP A 193 1.30 19.09 -0.20
C ASP A 193 2.73 19.62 -0.01
N PRO A 194 3.48 19.91 -1.08
CA PRO A 194 4.78 20.57 -0.95
C PRO A 194 4.68 21.88 -0.17
N ARG A 195 5.69 22.15 0.66
CA ARG A 195 5.78 23.30 1.59
C ARG A 195 4.72 23.31 2.70
N THR A 196 4.14 22.17 3.04
CA THR A 196 3.17 22.06 4.14
C THR A 196 3.63 21.09 5.24
N PRO A 197 3.31 21.40 6.51
CA PRO A 197 3.51 20.49 7.62
C PRO A 197 2.36 19.49 7.79
N LEU A 198 2.67 18.29 8.32
CA LEU A 198 1.72 17.33 8.87
C LEU A 198 2.15 16.95 10.29
N THR A 199 1.26 17.14 11.25
CA THR A 199 1.46 16.68 12.63
C THR A 199 0.74 15.36 12.84
N LEU A 200 1.48 14.34 13.25
CA LEU A 200 0.98 13.02 13.62
C LEU A 200 1.06 12.88 15.14
N SER A 201 0.08 13.44 15.85
CA SER A 201 0.08 13.53 17.31
C SER A 201 0.17 12.17 18.01
N ASN A 202 -0.45 11.14 17.45
CA ASN A 202 -0.39 9.77 18.00
C ASN A 202 1.03 9.17 17.96
N TYR A 203 1.93 9.75 17.18
CA TYR A 203 3.32 9.33 17.04
C TYR A 203 4.32 10.33 17.63
N SER A 204 3.82 11.46 18.12
CA SER A 204 4.60 12.64 18.47
C SER A 204 5.57 13.06 17.34
N LEU A 205 5.09 13.03 16.10
CA LEU A 205 5.89 13.35 14.91
C LEU A 205 5.39 14.60 14.21
N GLN A 206 6.33 15.45 13.83
CA GLN A 206 6.14 16.56 12.89
C GLN A 206 6.88 16.23 11.60
N ILE A 207 6.14 16.12 10.51
CA ILE A 207 6.68 15.96 9.15
C ILE A 207 6.47 17.29 8.43
N VAL A 208 7.46 17.76 7.70
CA VAL A 208 7.36 18.93 6.83
C VAL A 208 7.78 18.53 5.44
N ALA A 209 6.81 18.53 4.52
CA ALA A 209 7.11 18.38 3.10
C ALA A 209 7.65 19.73 2.61
N GLY A 210 8.90 19.74 2.17
CA GLY A 210 9.57 20.91 1.60
C GLY A 210 9.17 21.15 0.14
N SER A 211 10.06 21.81 -0.59
CA SER A 211 9.84 22.05 -2.03
C SER A 211 10.20 20.81 -2.84
N LEU A 212 9.48 20.62 -3.96
CA LEU A 212 9.91 19.72 -5.01
C LEU A 212 11.22 20.23 -5.64
N VAL A 213 12.19 19.35 -5.83
CA VAL A 213 13.52 19.63 -6.39
C VAL A 213 13.82 18.67 -7.54
N LYS A 214 14.98 18.85 -8.22
CA LYS A 214 15.43 18.01 -9.34
C LYS A 214 14.34 17.82 -10.41
N ASN A 215 13.81 18.93 -10.95
CA ASN A 215 12.71 18.90 -11.93
C ASN A 215 11.45 18.15 -11.44
N ARG A 216 11.10 18.31 -10.15
CA ARG A 216 9.96 17.65 -9.49
C ARG A 216 10.07 16.14 -9.35
N THR A 217 11.28 15.61 -9.43
CA THR A 217 11.54 14.17 -9.27
C THR A 217 12.05 13.81 -7.88
N ALA A 218 12.21 14.79 -6.99
CA ALA A 218 12.51 14.59 -5.58
C ALA A 218 11.84 15.67 -4.71
N ILE A 219 11.71 15.43 -3.41
CA ILE A 219 11.16 16.38 -2.44
C ILE A 219 12.07 16.45 -1.22
N ASN A 220 12.28 17.65 -0.68
CA ASN A 220 12.94 17.79 0.62
C ASN A 220 11.94 17.42 1.72
N VAL A 221 12.32 16.61 2.69
CA VAL A 221 11.47 16.19 3.81
C VAL A 221 12.20 16.47 5.11
N SER A 222 11.54 17.17 6.03
CA SER A 222 12.04 17.36 7.39
C SER A 222 11.18 16.55 8.36
N ILE A 223 11.82 15.77 9.24
CA ILE A 223 11.13 14.91 10.21
C ILE A 223 11.66 15.24 11.60
N CYS A 224 10.76 15.46 12.54
CA CYS A 224 11.08 15.69 13.94
C CYS A 224 10.17 14.86 14.84
N TYR A 225 10.78 14.12 15.78
CA TYR A 225 10.10 13.52 16.92
C TYR A 225 10.11 14.52 18.07
N TYR A 226 8.93 14.89 18.58
CA TYR A 226 8.78 15.85 19.67
C TYR A 226 8.27 15.20 20.96
N LEU A 227 8.51 15.82 22.12
CA LEU A 227 8.01 15.30 23.40
C LEU A 227 6.61 15.80 23.75
N LYS A 228 6.39 17.12 23.64
CA LYS A 228 5.15 17.77 24.10
C LYS A 228 4.40 18.41 22.94
N SER A 229 5.10 19.19 22.12
CA SER A 229 4.49 19.96 21.03
C SER A 229 5.36 19.93 19.78
N PRO A 230 4.77 19.93 18.56
CA PRO A 230 5.53 20.10 17.33
C PRO A 230 6.31 21.43 17.27
N THR A 231 5.94 22.44 18.07
CA THR A 231 6.67 23.71 18.19
C THR A 231 8.01 23.58 18.91
N ASP A 232 8.22 22.47 19.63
CA ASP A 232 9.48 22.22 20.34
C ASP A 232 10.60 21.83 19.36
N CYS A 233 10.24 21.41 18.14
CA CYS A 233 11.17 21.02 17.11
C CYS A 233 12.03 22.19 16.64
N ARG A 234 13.35 22.04 16.79
CA ARG A 234 14.34 23.01 16.33
C ARG A 234 14.99 22.50 15.05
N VAL A 235 15.25 23.42 14.13
CA VAL A 235 16.11 23.11 12.99
C VAL A 235 17.50 22.81 13.55
N MET A 236 18.06 21.65 13.20
CA MET A 236 19.45 21.35 13.55
C MET A 236 20.30 22.43 12.90
N GLN A 237 20.83 23.35 13.69
CA GLN A 237 21.92 24.19 13.25
C GLN A 237 23.10 23.25 13.10
N LEU A 238 23.36 22.77 11.89
CA LEU A 238 24.69 22.25 11.59
C LEU A 238 25.67 23.34 12.01
N PRO A 239 26.70 23.02 12.81
CA PRO A 239 27.72 24.00 13.15
C PRO A 239 28.19 24.63 11.84
N SER A 240 28.03 25.94 11.73
CA SER A 240 28.41 26.69 10.54
C SER A 240 29.82 26.25 10.14
N PRO A 241 30.11 26.00 8.84
CA PRO A 241 31.43 25.54 8.39
C PRO A 241 32.61 26.41 8.89
N GLN A 242 32.33 27.64 9.33
CA GLN A 242 33.31 28.56 9.91
C GLN A 242 33.83 28.16 11.31
N GLN A 243 33.21 27.25 12.05
CA GLN A 243 33.76 26.77 13.34
C GLN A 243 34.76 25.61 13.20
N GLN A 244 34.90 25.00 12.03
CA GLN A 244 35.94 23.99 11.76
C GLN A 244 37.23 24.58 11.16
N LEU A 245 37.31 25.90 10.96
CA LEU A 245 38.50 26.59 10.46
C LEU A 245 39.34 27.28 11.55
N GLN A 246 39.14 26.95 12.83
CA GLN A 246 40.16 27.23 13.83
C GLN A 246 41.24 26.15 13.68
N SER A 247 42.26 26.48 12.90
CA SER A 247 43.49 25.71 12.76
C SER A 247 43.95 25.22 14.13
N PRO A 248 44.25 23.92 14.31
CA PRO A 248 44.91 23.48 15.52
C PRO A 248 46.21 24.30 15.73
N PRO A 249 46.58 24.61 16.98
CA PRO A 249 47.83 25.31 17.25
C PRO A 249 48.99 24.56 16.58
N PRO A 250 49.98 25.27 16.00
CA PRO A 250 51.09 24.65 15.30
C PRO A 250 51.76 23.63 16.23
N SER A 251 51.75 22.36 15.81
CA SER A 251 52.48 21.32 16.53
C SER A 251 53.98 21.67 16.52
N PRO A 252 54.69 21.48 17.64
CA PRO A 252 56.12 21.73 17.70
C PRO A 252 56.85 20.90 16.65
N THR A 253 57.65 21.60 15.87
CA THR A 253 58.40 21.09 14.72
C THR A 253 59.40 20.04 15.19
N LEU A 254 59.04 18.76 15.09
CA LEU A 254 60.01 17.68 15.19
C LEU A 254 60.80 17.61 13.87
N SER A 255 62.09 17.92 13.99
CA SER A 255 63.11 17.82 12.95
C SER A 255 63.02 16.47 12.24
N ARG A 256 62.61 16.52 10.97
CA ARG A 256 62.42 15.35 10.11
C ARG A 256 63.71 15.10 9.34
N SER A 257 64.34 13.96 9.57
CA SER A 257 65.48 13.45 8.83
C SER A 257 65.20 13.39 7.32
N PRO A 258 66.25 13.54 6.47
CA PRO A 258 66.09 13.53 5.01
C PRO A 258 65.59 12.17 4.49
N PRO A 259 64.76 12.17 3.43
CA PRO A 259 64.22 10.95 2.84
C PRO A 259 65.32 10.17 2.08
N PRO A 260 65.30 8.82 2.11
CA PRO A 260 66.16 8.01 1.27
C PRO A 260 65.77 8.12 -0.21
N ALA A 261 66.77 8.01 -1.07
CA ALA A 261 66.70 8.19 -2.51
C ALA A 261 65.68 7.26 -3.21
N PRO A 262 65.09 7.69 -4.34
CA PRO A 262 64.13 6.88 -5.09
C PRO A 262 64.83 5.69 -5.76
N LYS A 263 64.37 4.48 -5.48
CA LYS A 263 64.68 3.31 -6.31
C LYS A 263 63.84 3.39 -7.59
N ILE A 264 64.53 3.47 -8.72
CA ILE A 264 64.00 3.31 -10.07
C ILE A 264 63.37 1.90 -10.13
N LEU A 265 62.06 1.85 -10.30
CA LEU A 265 61.31 0.60 -10.48
C LEU A 265 61.10 0.40 -11.99
N ASP A 266 61.50 -0.77 -12.44
CA ASP A 266 61.48 -1.22 -13.82
C ASP A 266 60.11 -1.12 -14.50
N THR A 267 60.20 -0.89 -15.81
CA THR A 267 59.15 -0.92 -16.83
C THR A 267 58.09 -2.02 -16.65
N PRO A 268 56.80 -1.71 -16.87
CA PRO A 268 55.73 -2.71 -16.84
C PRO A 268 55.79 -3.62 -18.09
N PRO A 269 55.60 -4.95 -17.94
CA PRO A 269 55.54 -5.85 -19.08
C PRO A 269 54.24 -5.66 -19.87
N SER A 270 54.38 -5.81 -21.18
CA SER A 270 53.33 -5.67 -22.19
C SER A 270 52.13 -6.59 -21.91
N ARG A 271 50.95 -6.02 -22.11
CA ARG A 271 49.64 -6.65 -21.95
C ARG A 271 49.49 -7.86 -22.90
N PRO A 272 49.15 -9.07 -22.41
CA PRO A 272 48.84 -10.20 -23.29
C PRO A 272 47.49 -9.99 -24.01
N PRO A 273 47.31 -10.59 -25.20
CA PRO A 273 46.08 -10.46 -25.99
C PRO A 273 44.88 -11.12 -25.28
N PRO A 274 43.64 -10.72 -25.62
CA PRO A 274 42.43 -11.27 -25.00
C PRO A 274 42.28 -12.76 -25.31
N GLY A 275 42.26 -13.58 -24.25
CA GLY A 275 42.01 -15.01 -24.34
C GLY A 275 40.56 -15.31 -24.75
N ILE A 276 40.41 -16.34 -25.59
CA ILE A 276 39.15 -16.92 -26.04
C ILE A 276 38.37 -17.44 -24.82
N PRO A 277 37.07 -17.13 -24.67
CA PRO A 277 36.26 -17.63 -23.56
C PRO A 277 36.13 -19.16 -23.63
N PRO A 278 36.24 -19.87 -22.49
CA PRO A 278 36.09 -21.32 -22.47
C PRO A 278 34.64 -21.73 -22.80
N PRO A 279 34.43 -22.93 -23.37
CA PRO A 279 33.11 -23.44 -23.67
C PRO A 279 32.31 -23.65 -22.38
N SER A 280 31.10 -23.09 -22.34
CA SER A 280 30.15 -23.24 -21.24
C SER A 280 29.87 -24.71 -20.95
N THR A 281 30.35 -25.21 -19.81
CA THR A 281 29.93 -26.50 -19.26
C THR A 281 28.47 -26.41 -18.82
N MET A 282 27.62 -27.28 -19.34
CA MET A 282 26.22 -27.40 -18.94
C MET A 282 26.11 -27.65 -17.42
N PRO A 283 25.13 -27.01 -16.74
CA PRO A 283 24.86 -27.31 -15.34
C PRO A 283 24.35 -28.76 -15.20
N PRO A 284 24.69 -29.44 -14.09
CA PRO A 284 24.19 -30.78 -13.81
C PRO A 284 22.66 -30.79 -13.70
N PRO A 285 22.00 -31.90 -14.07
CA PRO A 285 20.55 -32.01 -13.99
C PRO A 285 20.08 -31.90 -12.53
N LEU A 286 19.02 -31.12 -12.33
CA LEU A 286 18.37 -30.98 -11.03
C LEU A 286 17.80 -32.33 -10.55
N PRO A 287 17.86 -32.61 -9.24
CA PRO A 287 17.23 -33.79 -8.66
C PRO A 287 15.70 -33.77 -8.88
N PRO A 288 15.06 -34.95 -9.01
CA PRO A 288 13.63 -35.04 -9.26
C PRO A 288 12.83 -34.46 -8.09
N SER A 289 11.85 -33.60 -8.41
CA SER A 289 10.94 -33.01 -7.45
C SER A 289 10.15 -34.08 -6.67
N PRO A 290 9.92 -33.90 -5.36
CA PRO A 290 9.12 -34.82 -4.56
C PRO A 290 7.67 -34.87 -5.09
N LEU A 291 7.10 -36.08 -5.12
CA LEU A 291 5.72 -36.32 -5.54
C LEU A 291 4.73 -35.54 -4.65
N PRO A 292 3.68 -34.93 -5.24
CA PRO A 292 2.67 -34.22 -4.48
C PRO A 292 1.90 -35.16 -3.54
N PRO A 293 1.52 -34.69 -2.34
CA PRO A 293 0.75 -35.48 -1.40
C PRO A 293 -0.63 -35.84 -1.98
N SER A 294 -1.06 -37.08 -1.74
CA SER A 294 -2.36 -37.56 -2.19
C SER A 294 -3.50 -36.75 -1.56
N PRO A 295 -4.59 -36.48 -2.31
CA PRO A 295 -5.71 -35.70 -1.81
C PRO A 295 -6.37 -36.40 -0.62
N LEU A 296 -6.53 -35.65 0.48
CA LEU A 296 -7.26 -36.09 1.66
C LEU A 296 -8.74 -36.30 1.31
N SER A 297 -9.28 -37.44 1.73
CA SER A 297 -10.72 -37.77 1.58
C SER A 297 -11.60 -36.68 2.21
N PRO A 298 -12.73 -36.32 1.57
CA PRO A 298 -13.61 -35.28 2.07
C PRO A 298 -14.26 -35.69 3.40
N SER A 299 -14.19 -34.81 4.40
CA SER A 299 -14.88 -34.97 5.67
C SER A 299 -16.40 -35.00 5.49
N PRO A 300 -17.13 -35.80 6.30
CA PRO A 300 -18.58 -35.87 6.25
C PRO A 300 -19.21 -34.52 6.64
N PRO A 301 -20.38 -34.19 6.07
CA PRO A 301 -21.06 -32.93 6.33
C PRO A 301 -21.55 -32.86 7.78
N PRO A 302 -21.52 -31.66 8.41
CA PRO A 302 -22.02 -31.48 9.77
C PRO A 302 -23.54 -31.67 9.84
N PRO A 303 -24.07 -32.16 10.98
CA PRO A 303 -25.50 -32.35 11.18
C PRO A 303 -26.26 -31.01 11.16
N ARG A 304 -27.45 -31.04 10.55
CA ARG A 304 -28.32 -29.86 10.40
C ARG A 304 -28.81 -29.37 11.76
N THR A 305 -28.62 -28.08 12.02
CA THR A 305 -29.24 -27.37 13.15
C THR A 305 -30.75 -27.18 12.94
N PRO A 306 -31.57 -27.24 14.01
CA PRO A 306 -33.02 -27.02 13.92
C PRO A 306 -33.37 -25.57 13.57
N SER A 307 -34.44 -25.39 12.80
CA SER A 307 -34.96 -24.08 12.40
C SER A 307 -35.47 -23.25 13.59
N PRO A 308 -35.22 -21.93 13.63
CA PRO A 308 -35.73 -21.06 14.69
C PRO A 308 -37.24 -20.78 14.53
N LEU A 309 -37.91 -20.65 15.69
CA LEU A 309 -39.33 -20.31 15.82
C LEU A 309 -39.63 -18.87 15.34
N PRO A 310 -40.84 -18.61 14.80
CA PRO A 310 -41.20 -17.31 14.24
C PRO A 310 -41.44 -16.26 15.33
N LEU A 311 -40.92 -15.05 15.12
CA LEU A 311 -41.14 -13.88 15.98
C LEU A 311 -42.56 -13.31 15.86
N PRO A 312 -43.12 -12.73 16.95
CA PRO A 312 -44.42 -12.05 16.91
C PRO A 312 -44.35 -10.71 16.18
N LYS A 313 -45.45 -10.36 15.49
CA LYS A 313 -45.60 -9.11 14.72
C LYS A 313 -45.76 -7.88 15.63
N PRO A 314 -45.22 -6.70 15.27
CA PRO A 314 -45.41 -5.47 16.03
C PRO A 314 -46.80 -4.86 15.76
N GLN A 315 -47.49 -4.44 16.83
CA GLN A 315 -48.70 -3.63 16.76
C GLN A 315 -48.36 -2.15 16.50
N LEU A 316 -49.04 -1.55 15.52
CA LEU A 316 -49.01 -0.13 15.20
C LEU A 316 -49.84 0.67 16.22
N SER A 317 -49.19 1.51 17.03
CA SER A 317 -49.88 2.49 17.88
C SER A 317 -49.95 3.86 17.19
N ARG A 318 -51.17 4.41 17.15
CA ARG A 318 -51.57 5.72 16.63
C ARG A 318 -50.86 6.90 17.30
N SER A 319 -50.51 7.90 16.49
CA SER A 319 -50.08 9.24 16.92
C SER A 319 -51.22 10.06 17.54
N PRO A 320 -50.96 10.91 18.56
CA PRO A 320 -51.81 12.03 18.89
C PRO A 320 -51.21 13.38 18.48
N ALA A 321 -52.13 14.34 18.35
CA ALA A 321 -52.01 15.65 17.75
C ALA A 321 -51.18 16.68 18.55
N MET A 322 -50.74 17.71 17.84
CA MET A 322 -50.07 18.89 18.36
C MET A 322 -50.97 19.69 19.30
N SER A 323 -50.43 20.11 20.45
CA SER A 323 -50.95 21.23 21.22
C SER A 323 -49.82 22.11 21.76
N ARG A 324 -50.11 23.41 21.78
CA ARG A 324 -49.35 24.60 22.17
C ARG A 324 -48.50 24.47 23.45
N PRO A 325 -47.42 25.27 23.59
CA PRO A 325 -46.66 25.36 24.84
C PRO A 325 -47.20 26.45 25.77
N PRO A 326 -47.20 26.20 27.10
CA PRO A 326 -46.92 27.26 28.06
C PRO A 326 -45.76 26.90 29.01
N HIS A 327 -45.03 27.96 29.36
CA HIS A 327 -44.25 28.22 30.56
C HIS A 327 -43.29 27.14 31.13
N SER A 328 -42.02 27.54 31.15
CA SER A 328 -40.89 26.92 31.83
C SER A 328 -41.10 26.77 33.34
N PRO A 329 -40.73 25.61 33.92
CA PRO A 329 -40.32 25.53 35.31
C PRO A 329 -38.86 25.13 35.47
N THR A 330 -38.36 25.55 36.62
CA THR A 330 -37.04 25.45 37.24
C THR A 330 -36.41 24.05 37.23
N ARG A 331 -35.09 24.02 37.01
CA ARG A 331 -34.23 22.83 36.94
C ARG A 331 -33.95 22.24 38.33
N PRO A 332 -34.27 20.96 38.61
CA PRO A 332 -33.85 20.28 39.83
C PRO A 332 -32.37 19.87 39.79
N LYS A 333 -31.75 19.84 40.97
CA LYS A 333 -30.36 19.47 41.25
C LYS A 333 -30.13 17.97 40.93
N PRO A 334 -28.96 17.56 40.38
CA PRO A 334 -28.70 16.16 40.04
C PRO A 334 -28.53 15.32 41.33
N PRO A 335 -29.07 14.09 41.37
CA PRO A 335 -28.83 13.16 42.47
C PRO A 335 -27.42 12.57 42.41
N THR A 336 -26.86 12.36 43.60
CA THR A 336 -25.56 11.76 43.90
C THR A 336 -25.50 10.31 43.39
N PRO A 337 -24.38 9.86 42.78
CA PRO A 337 -24.26 8.49 42.28
C PRO A 337 -24.14 7.47 43.43
N SER A 338 -24.95 6.42 43.35
CA SER A 338 -24.88 5.25 44.24
C SER A 338 -23.59 4.45 44.02
N PRO A 339 -23.06 3.79 45.06
CA PRO A 339 -21.84 2.98 44.97
C PRO A 339 -22.03 1.75 44.08
N LEU A 340 -20.99 1.43 43.30
CA LEU A 340 -20.94 0.27 42.41
C LEU A 340 -20.93 -1.05 43.20
N PRO A 341 -21.61 -2.10 42.72
CA PRO A 341 -21.59 -3.41 43.35
C PRO A 341 -20.21 -4.09 43.23
N PRO A 342 -19.85 -4.96 44.19
CA PRO A 342 -18.55 -5.63 44.22
C PRO A 342 -18.38 -6.59 43.05
N LYS A 343 -17.14 -6.64 42.54
CA LYS A 343 -16.73 -7.42 41.37
C LYS A 343 -16.78 -8.93 41.69
N PRO A 344 -17.34 -9.78 40.79
CA PRO A 344 -17.36 -11.22 41.01
C PRO A 344 -15.95 -11.83 41.02
N PRO A 345 -15.72 -12.90 41.80
CA PRO A 345 -14.45 -13.61 41.80
C PRO A 345 -14.18 -14.30 40.45
N SER A 346 -12.90 -14.33 40.06
CA SER A 346 -12.47 -14.90 38.78
C SER A 346 -12.59 -16.43 38.79
N PRO A 347 -13.02 -17.05 37.68
CA PRO A 347 -13.15 -18.50 37.58
C PRO A 347 -11.79 -19.20 37.60
N SER A 348 -11.75 -20.37 38.24
CA SER A 348 -10.55 -21.22 38.32
C SER A 348 -10.15 -21.81 36.97
N PRO A 349 -8.84 -22.07 36.75
CA PRO A 349 -8.35 -22.60 35.48
C PRO A 349 -8.83 -24.04 35.25
N PRO A 350 -9.13 -24.41 33.98
CA PRO A 350 -9.57 -25.76 33.64
C PRO A 350 -8.44 -26.79 33.74
N PRO A 351 -8.76 -28.07 34.02
CA PRO A 351 -7.77 -29.13 34.12
C PRO A 351 -7.12 -29.45 32.76
N PRO A 352 -5.87 -29.97 32.77
CA PRO A 352 -5.13 -30.29 31.56
C PRO A 352 -5.77 -31.45 30.78
N LYS A 353 -5.79 -31.33 29.45
CA LYS A 353 -6.32 -32.34 28.54
C LYS A 353 -5.40 -33.58 28.48
N PRO A 354 -5.95 -34.80 28.41
CA PRO A 354 -5.18 -36.02 28.23
C PRO A 354 -4.56 -36.11 26.82
N SER A 355 -3.39 -36.74 26.75
CA SER A 355 -2.60 -36.88 25.52
C SER A 355 -3.23 -37.89 24.54
N PRO A 356 -3.10 -37.68 23.23
CA PRO A 356 -3.68 -38.56 22.22
C PRO A 356 -2.91 -39.88 22.09
N PRO A 357 -3.58 -40.99 21.73
CA PRO A 357 -2.96 -42.29 21.54
C PRO A 357 -2.14 -42.38 20.25
N LEU A 358 -1.09 -43.19 20.28
CA LEU A 358 -0.17 -43.44 19.16
C LEU A 358 -0.85 -44.18 18.00
N PRO A 359 -0.50 -43.86 16.74
CA PRO A 359 -1.09 -44.49 15.57
C PRO A 359 -0.57 -45.92 15.31
N PRO A 360 -1.39 -46.80 14.73
CA PRO A 360 -1.01 -48.19 14.45
C PRO A 360 -0.09 -48.32 13.23
N LEU A 361 0.79 -49.33 13.29
CA LEU A 361 1.76 -49.71 12.25
C LEU A 361 1.06 -50.24 10.98
N ARG A 362 1.50 -49.76 9.81
CA ARG A 362 0.98 -50.19 8.50
C ARG A 362 1.51 -51.57 8.07
N PRO A 363 0.69 -52.40 7.38
CA PRO A 363 1.14 -53.65 6.77
C PRO A 363 1.77 -53.44 5.38
N PRO A 364 2.57 -54.43 4.89
CA PRO A 364 3.33 -54.33 3.65
C PRO A 364 2.47 -54.51 2.39
N THR A 365 2.77 -53.73 1.35
CA THR A 365 2.13 -53.73 0.03
C THR A 365 2.66 -54.83 -0.89
N MET A 366 1.74 -55.54 -1.56
CA MET A 366 2.01 -56.53 -2.61
C MET A 366 2.22 -55.90 -4.01
N PRO A 367 2.90 -56.60 -4.96
CA PRO A 367 3.24 -56.07 -6.28
C PRO A 367 2.06 -56.12 -7.26
N ARG A 368 1.93 -55.10 -8.11
CA ARG A 368 0.89 -54.96 -9.15
C ARG A 368 1.34 -55.61 -10.48
N SER A 369 0.45 -56.39 -11.08
CA SER A 369 0.61 -57.01 -12.40
C SER A 369 0.57 -56.01 -13.58
N PRO A 370 1.22 -56.31 -14.72
CA PRO A 370 1.34 -55.41 -15.86
C PRO A 370 0.05 -55.32 -16.70
N ARG A 371 -0.26 -54.11 -17.20
CA ARG A 371 -1.39 -53.81 -18.08
C ARG A 371 -1.05 -54.10 -19.55
N THR A 372 -2.02 -54.65 -20.26
CA THR A 372 -2.05 -54.86 -21.72
C THR A 372 -2.21 -53.54 -22.51
N PRO A 373 -1.67 -53.46 -23.73
CA PRO A 373 -1.70 -52.25 -24.56
C PRO A 373 -3.01 -52.08 -25.34
N THR A 374 -3.48 -50.83 -25.42
CA THR A 374 -4.69 -50.39 -26.12
C THR A 374 -4.41 -50.11 -27.61
N PRO A 375 -5.33 -50.44 -28.54
CA PRO A 375 -5.12 -50.23 -29.98
C PRO A 375 -5.23 -48.75 -30.42
N PRO A 376 -4.64 -48.40 -31.59
CA PRO A 376 -4.51 -47.01 -32.04
C PRO A 376 -5.80 -46.44 -32.64
N ARG A 377 -5.96 -45.13 -32.43
CA ARG A 377 -7.13 -44.32 -32.83
C ARG A 377 -7.04 -43.90 -34.31
N PRO A 378 -8.16 -43.89 -35.06
CA PRO A 378 -8.16 -43.47 -36.47
C PRO A 378 -8.01 -41.95 -36.64
N PRO A 379 -7.51 -41.48 -37.80
CA PRO A 379 -7.19 -40.08 -38.05
C PRO A 379 -8.44 -39.20 -38.30
N PRO A 380 -8.34 -37.88 -38.03
CA PRO A 380 -9.45 -36.95 -38.17
C PRO A 380 -9.74 -36.59 -39.63
N ARG A 381 -11.03 -36.44 -39.96
CA ARG A 381 -11.53 -35.97 -41.25
C ARG A 381 -11.34 -34.46 -41.41
N SER A 382 -10.94 -34.05 -42.61
CA SER A 382 -10.76 -32.67 -43.05
C SER A 382 -12.09 -31.88 -43.11
N PRO A 383 -12.10 -30.58 -42.77
CA PRO A 383 -13.29 -29.74 -42.88
C PRO A 383 -13.43 -29.10 -44.28
N SER A 384 -14.65 -29.11 -44.81
CA SER A 384 -15.05 -28.42 -46.05
C SER A 384 -15.18 -26.89 -45.87
N PRO A 385 -14.94 -26.09 -46.92
CA PRO A 385 -14.94 -24.63 -46.83
C PRO A 385 -16.36 -24.04 -46.82
N ARG A 386 -16.64 -23.11 -45.90
CA ARG A 386 -17.85 -22.27 -45.91
C ARG A 386 -17.59 -20.96 -46.64
N SER A 387 -18.54 -20.65 -47.52
CA SER A 387 -18.67 -19.45 -48.33
C SER A 387 -18.84 -18.17 -47.51
N LEU A 388 -18.12 -17.13 -47.92
CA LEU A 388 -18.27 -15.73 -47.52
C LEU A 388 -19.60 -15.16 -48.05
N SER A 389 -20.39 -14.53 -47.18
CA SER A 389 -21.41 -13.56 -47.60
C SER A 389 -21.24 -12.25 -46.84
N SER A 390 -20.95 -11.21 -47.61
CA SER A 390 -20.91 -9.80 -47.27
C SER A 390 -22.25 -9.28 -46.75
N GLY A 391 -22.22 -8.49 -45.67
CA GLY A 391 -23.37 -7.73 -45.18
C GLY A 391 -22.94 -6.62 -44.23
N THR A 392 -22.77 -5.41 -44.77
CA THR A 392 -22.64 -4.13 -44.04
C THR A 392 -24.01 -3.75 -43.47
N PRO A 393 -24.10 -3.10 -42.29
CA PRO A 393 -24.53 -1.69 -42.35
C PRO A 393 -23.93 -0.74 -41.29
N THR A 394 -23.69 0.47 -41.80
CA THR A 394 -23.80 1.85 -41.31
C THR A 394 -24.26 2.18 -39.87
N ILE A 395 -23.39 2.92 -39.16
CA ILE A 395 -23.54 4.12 -38.29
C ILE A 395 -24.81 4.31 -37.43
N SER A 396 -24.63 4.47 -36.11
CA SER A 396 -25.31 5.53 -35.33
C SER A 396 -24.54 5.86 -34.04
N SER A 397 -24.26 7.16 -33.88
CA SER A 397 -23.69 7.83 -32.73
C SER A 397 -24.71 8.05 -31.61
N GLY A 398 -24.35 7.76 -30.36
CA GLY A 398 -25.16 8.10 -29.19
C GLY A 398 -24.31 8.26 -27.93
N ALA A 399 -24.02 9.52 -27.60
CA ALA A 399 -23.42 9.93 -26.34
C ALA A 399 -24.42 9.79 -25.17
N ASN A 400 -23.97 9.24 -24.04
CA ASN A 400 -24.36 9.67 -22.69
C ASN A 400 -23.64 8.82 -21.62
N ASN A 401 -22.53 9.35 -21.09
CA ASN A 401 -21.87 8.82 -19.90
C ASN A 401 -22.42 9.53 -18.65
N LYS A 402 -23.07 8.77 -17.77
CA LYS A 402 -23.25 9.11 -16.34
C LYS A 402 -22.43 8.12 -15.51
N PRO A 403 -21.62 8.55 -14.52
CA PRO A 403 -20.92 7.63 -13.64
C PRO A 403 -21.90 7.08 -12.58
N SER A 404 -22.03 5.76 -12.53
CA SER A 404 -22.75 5.03 -11.48
C SER A 404 -21.87 4.90 -10.23
N LEU A 405 -22.32 5.49 -9.12
CA LEU A 405 -21.81 5.22 -7.78
C LEU A 405 -21.96 3.72 -7.45
N TRP A 406 -20.87 3.07 -7.07
CA TRP A 406 -20.92 1.75 -6.46
C TRP A 406 -21.14 1.90 -4.96
N SER A 407 -22.22 1.29 -4.48
CA SER A 407 -22.56 1.13 -3.08
C SER A 407 -21.99 -0.19 -2.58
N SER A 408 -21.08 -0.13 -1.61
CA SER A 408 -20.68 -1.29 -0.82
C SER A 408 -21.87 -1.83 -0.01
N PRO A 409 -22.02 -3.16 0.16
CA PRO A 409 -23.05 -3.72 1.04
C PRO A 409 -22.71 -3.38 2.49
N SER A 410 -23.55 -2.53 3.09
CA SER A 410 -23.42 -2.04 4.46
C SER A 410 -23.80 -3.13 5.46
N LEU A 411 -22.83 -3.55 6.29
CA LEU A 411 -23.09 -4.17 7.58
C LEU A 411 -23.53 -3.06 8.55
N GLN A 412 -24.78 -3.12 9.01
CA GLN A 412 -25.30 -2.15 9.98
C GLN A 412 -24.65 -2.32 11.36
N PRO A 413 -24.27 -1.21 12.02
CA PRO A 413 -24.22 -1.17 13.47
C PRO A 413 -25.29 -0.23 14.05
N ASN A 414 -25.80 -0.66 15.20
CA ASN A 414 -26.82 -0.03 16.01
C ASN A 414 -26.57 1.47 16.31
N THR A 415 -27.67 2.21 16.26
CA THR A 415 -27.87 3.59 16.69
C THR A 415 -27.41 3.86 18.13
N LEU A 416 -26.56 4.88 18.30
CA LEU A 416 -26.42 5.65 19.54
C LEU A 416 -26.47 7.15 19.19
N ALA A 417 -27.48 7.81 19.77
CA ALA A 417 -27.84 9.20 19.54
C ALA A 417 -26.77 10.17 20.03
N ARG A 418 -26.39 11.15 19.18
CA ARG A 418 -25.54 12.29 19.57
C ARG A 418 -26.31 13.60 19.38
N LYS A 419 -26.38 14.36 20.47
CA LYS A 419 -26.98 15.69 20.62
C LYS A 419 -26.47 16.68 19.56
N ARG A 420 -27.41 17.42 18.97
CA ARG A 420 -27.21 18.63 18.16
C ARG A 420 -26.69 19.75 19.06
N SER A 421 -25.46 20.21 18.83
CA SER A 421 -24.98 21.51 19.31
C SER A 421 -25.05 22.52 18.17
N GLN A 422 -25.48 23.72 18.52
CA GLN A 422 -25.77 24.85 17.65
C GLN A 422 -24.51 25.34 16.90
N LEU A 423 -24.68 25.65 15.61
CA LEU A 423 -23.73 26.40 14.79
C LEU A 423 -23.75 27.89 15.19
N PRO A 424 -22.59 28.56 15.32
CA PRO A 424 -22.55 30.01 15.36
C PRO A 424 -22.71 30.62 13.97
N SER A 425 -23.40 31.75 13.96
CA SER A 425 -23.74 32.61 12.82
C SER A 425 -22.52 33.08 12.02
N THR A 426 -22.64 33.00 10.70
CA THR A 426 -21.76 33.62 9.70
C THR A 426 -21.64 35.13 9.88
N PRO A 427 -20.43 35.72 9.83
CA PRO A 427 -20.25 37.17 9.80
C PRO A 427 -20.60 37.77 8.43
N PRO A 428 -20.96 39.07 8.39
CA PRO A 428 -21.46 39.74 7.19
C PRO A 428 -20.40 39.94 6.11
N ARG A 429 -20.86 39.88 4.87
CA ARG A 429 -20.09 40.01 3.63
C ARG A 429 -19.57 41.45 3.47
N PRO A 430 -18.28 41.68 3.15
CA PRO A 430 -17.77 43.02 2.87
C PRO A 430 -18.30 43.56 1.53
N PRO A 431 -18.41 44.90 1.38
CA PRO A 431 -18.95 45.54 0.19
C PRO A 431 -18.03 45.38 -1.04
N PRO A 432 -18.59 45.47 -2.26
CA PRO A 432 -17.85 45.26 -3.49
C PRO A 432 -16.81 46.37 -3.73
N ARG A 433 -15.60 45.97 -4.16
CA ARG A 433 -14.55 46.90 -4.58
C ARG A 433 -14.93 47.61 -5.89
N PRO A 434 -14.57 48.89 -6.06
CA PRO A 434 -14.76 49.62 -7.32
C PRO A 434 -13.86 49.11 -8.45
N PRO A 435 -14.26 49.30 -9.72
CA PRO A 435 -13.57 48.77 -10.89
C PRO A 435 -12.20 49.43 -11.10
N LYS A 436 -11.17 48.61 -11.35
CA LYS A 436 -9.84 49.06 -11.76
C LYS A 436 -9.88 49.56 -13.21
N LYS A 437 -9.37 50.78 -13.43
CA LYS A 437 -9.09 51.35 -14.76
C LYS A 437 -8.04 50.51 -15.51
N PRO A 438 -8.13 50.39 -16.85
CA PRO A 438 -7.16 49.64 -17.66
C PRO A 438 -5.82 50.38 -17.74
N ALA A 439 -4.73 49.62 -17.60
CA ALA A 439 -3.37 50.10 -17.76
C ALA A 439 -3.02 50.22 -19.25
N SER A 440 -2.45 51.37 -19.61
CA SER A 440 -1.94 51.73 -20.94
C SER A 440 -0.76 50.82 -21.34
N SER A 441 -0.84 50.20 -22.52
CA SER A 441 0.27 49.47 -23.13
C SER A 441 1.26 50.45 -23.76
N ARG A 442 2.49 50.51 -23.24
CA ARG A 442 3.62 51.16 -23.91
C ARG A 442 4.37 50.13 -24.75
N HIS A 443 4.35 50.34 -26.06
CA HIS A 443 5.21 49.66 -27.02
C HIS A 443 6.68 50.06 -26.78
N HIS A 444 7.54 49.08 -26.50
CA HIS A 444 8.98 49.22 -26.72
C HIS A 444 9.33 48.53 -28.04
N LYS A 445 9.68 49.34 -29.05
CA LYS A 445 10.47 48.91 -30.21
C LYS A 445 11.89 48.63 -29.72
N SER A 446 12.43 47.46 -30.03
CA SER A 446 13.86 47.22 -30.00
C SER A 446 14.28 46.57 -31.32
N THR A 447 15.21 47.25 -31.96
CA THR A 447 15.80 47.02 -33.27
C THR A 447 16.93 45.99 -33.12
N TYR A 448 16.99 44.97 -33.98
CA TYR A 448 18.23 44.26 -34.26
C TYR A 448 18.38 44.07 -35.77
N ALA A 449 19.45 44.65 -36.29
CA ALA A 449 19.93 44.49 -37.66
C ALA A 449 20.79 43.22 -37.78
N PRO A 450 20.92 42.64 -38.98
CA PRO A 450 21.67 41.41 -39.21
C PRO A 450 23.15 41.70 -39.49
N SER A 451 24.02 40.74 -39.17
CA SER A 451 25.38 40.68 -39.73
C SER A 451 25.68 39.24 -40.14
N THR A 452 25.89 39.10 -41.46
CA THR A 452 26.76 38.18 -42.21
C THR A 452 26.90 36.73 -41.76
#